data_AF-A0AAJ0DBS9-F1
#
_entry.id   AF-A0AAJ0DBS9-F1
#
_cell.length_a   1.000
_cell.length_b   1.000
_cell.length_c   1.000
_cell.angle_alpha   90.00
_cell.angle_beta   90.00
_cell.angle_gamma   90.00
#
_symmetry.space_group_name_H-M   'P 1'
#
loop_
_entity.id
_entity.type
_entity.pdbx_description
1 polymer ?
#
loop_
_entity_poly.entity_id
_entity_poly.type
_entity_poly.pdbx_seq_one_letter_code
_entity_poly.pdbx_strand_id
1 'polypeptide(L)'
;MATTTPSSSSASCDHLTSPNPATVTLASIILLGILISYLPQHLKIITRRSSEGLSPWWVLLGGLSSIAAIGNILVLPASRADVKCCKEVSGGECAAALLGIAQIGLQWGCFMFMFVSAITPAMSVGNANEDSVMLFLTFFPSQPNEHQPTDLTASLGSLTAASPSSPPRRRDAIIVTASVLLALFATGLLSLATIAAFPHHTQNLANALGSIAGILSGIQYVPQIYFTWKLKDVKSLSIVTMIIQVPGAFLFAFSLWLRVGWEGWSTWAVYVVTGILQAILLTLGVTYYLDKRKRGLLATEDGTDEEVEEDGEVVDERSALLGNGGGNGSVKRPIAGTQRSKGSERGLAMLYAATPPEHDSDRSQ
;
A
#
# COMPACT_ATOMS: atom_id res chain seq x y z
N MET A 1 -17.99 -45.26 40.77
CA MET A 1 -18.38 -43.94 40.23
C MET A 1 -17.42 -42.93 40.83
N ALA A 2 -16.24 -42.77 40.20
CA ALA A 2 -15.25 -41.79 40.65
C ALA A 2 -15.56 -40.47 39.94
N THR A 3 -16.03 -39.50 40.73
CA THR A 3 -16.27 -38.12 40.33
C THR A 3 -14.94 -37.50 39.88
N THR A 4 -14.78 -37.30 38.58
CA THR A 4 -13.69 -36.51 38.02
C THR A 4 -13.93 -35.05 38.39
N THR A 5 -13.21 -34.55 39.40
CA THR A 5 -13.07 -33.12 39.64
C THR A 5 -12.36 -32.48 38.43
N PRO A 6 -12.93 -31.45 37.78
CA PRO A 6 -12.22 -30.76 36.71
C PRO A 6 -10.98 -30.09 37.29
N SER A 7 -9.84 -30.31 36.66
CA SER A 7 -8.61 -29.59 36.99
C SER A 7 -8.83 -28.10 36.79
N SER A 8 -8.34 -27.26 37.71
CA SER A 8 -8.47 -25.80 37.67
C SER A 8 -7.95 -25.14 36.37
N SER A 9 -7.22 -25.86 35.53
CA SER A 9 -6.81 -25.44 34.19
C SER A 9 -7.97 -25.40 33.18
N SER A 10 -8.86 -26.40 33.22
CA SER A 10 -10.00 -26.51 32.30
C SER A 10 -11.00 -25.36 32.50
N ALA A 11 -11.31 -25.02 33.75
CA ALA A 11 -12.20 -23.91 34.10
C ALA A 11 -11.68 -22.52 33.64
N SER A 12 -10.37 -22.37 33.41
CA SER A 12 -9.79 -21.10 32.96
C SER A 12 -9.98 -20.85 31.46
N CYS A 13 -10.17 -21.91 30.66
CA CYS A 13 -10.33 -21.83 29.21
C CYS A 13 -11.79 -21.89 28.74
N ASP A 14 -12.74 -22.09 29.66
CA ASP A 14 -14.19 -22.20 29.37
C ASP A 14 -14.75 -21.01 28.59
N HIS A 15 -14.16 -19.82 28.74
CA HIS A 15 -14.59 -18.62 28.01
C HIS A 15 -14.34 -18.71 26.49
N LEU A 16 -13.48 -19.64 26.03
CA LEU A 16 -13.24 -19.90 24.60
C LEU A 16 -14.19 -20.95 24.02
N THR A 17 -14.84 -21.76 24.85
CA THR A 17 -15.66 -22.92 24.43
C THR A 17 -17.01 -22.52 23.82
N SER A 18 -17.39 -21.24 23.91
CA SER A 18 -18.63 -20.74 23.30
C SER A 18 -18.42 -19.39 22.61
N PRO A 19 -17.71 -19.36 21.46
CA PRO A 19 -17.46 -18.12 20.74
C PRO A 19 -18.78 -17.56 20.21
N ASN A 20 -18.97 -16.25 20.38
CA ASN A 20 -20.15 -15.57 19.87
C ASN A 20 -20.13 -15.60 18.32
N PRO A 21 -21.15 -16.16 17.64
CA PRO A 21 -21.15 -16.27 16.19
C PRO A 21 -21.05 -14.91 15.50
N ALA A 22 -21.63 -13.86 16.08
CA ALA A 22 -21.58 -12.52 15.49
C ALA A 22 -20.15 -11.94 15.47
N THR A 23 -19.35 -12.18 16.51
CA THR A 23 -17.96 -11.67 16.58
C THR A 23 -17.06 -12.45 15.62
N VAL A 24 -17.26 -13.76 15.52
CA VAL A 24 -16.57 -14.64 14.57
C VAL A 24 -16.90 -14.25 13.13
N THR A 25 -18.18 -14.04 12.80
CA THR A 25 -18.61 -13.61 11.47
C THR A 25 -18.02 -12.25 11.12
N LEU A 26 -18.11 -11.26 12.01
CA LEU A 26 -17.52 -9.95 11.81
C LEU A 26 -16.00 -10.05 11.56
N ALA A 27 -15.29 -10.79 12.41
CA ALA A 27 -13.84 -10.93 12.28
C ALA A 27 -13.44 -11.64 10.98
N SER A 28 -14.20 -12.64 10.55
CA SER A 28 -14.00 -13.36 9.29
C SER A 28 -14.23 -12.48 8.06
N ILE A 29 -15.29 -11.65 8.08
CA ILE A 29 -15.56 -10.67 7.01
C ILE A 29 -14.41 -9.67 6.90
N ILE A 30 -13.92 -9.16 8.04
CA ILE A 30 -12.80 -8.22 8.05
C ILE A 30 -11.52 -8.89 7.52
N LEU A 31 -11.25 -10.14 7.90
CA LEU A 31 -10.09 -10.90 7.42
C LEU A 31 -10.11 -11.05 5.88
N LEU A 32 -11.27 -11.40 5.31
CA LEU A 32 -11.46 -11.46 3.86
C LEU A 32 -11.33 -10.07 3.22
N GLY A 33 -11.88 -9.03 3.86
CA GLY A 33 -11.77 -7.64 3.42
C GLY A 33 -10.32 -7.16 3.31
N ILE A 34 -9.45 -7.57 4.24
CA ILE A 34 -8.01 -7.29 4.19
C ILE A 34 -7.41 -7.89 2.91
N LEU A 35 -7.64 -9.18 2.63
CA LEU A 35 -7.11 -9.83 1.42
C LEU A 35 -7.55 -9.14 0.14
N ILE A 36 -8.86 -8.89 0.03
CA ILE A 36 -9.45 -8.24 -1.15
C ILE A 36 -8.88 -6.83 -1.34
N SER A 37 -8.64 -6.10 -0.26
CA SER A 37 -8.09 -4.73 -0.32
C SER A 37 -6.64 -4.70 -0.79
N TYR A 38 -5.83 -5.70 -0.42
CA TYR A 38 -4.41 -5.77 -0.78
C TYR A 38 -4.18 -6.36 -2.17
N LEU A 39 -5.10 -7.19 -2.67
CA LEU A 39 -4.95 -7.90 -3.94
C LEU A 39 -4.68 -6.97 -5.15
N PRO A 40 -5.43 -5.90 -5.42
CA PRO A 40 -5.18 -5.01 -6.56
C PRO A 40 -3.78 -4.39 -6.50
N GLN A 41 -3.33 -4.03 -5.30
CA GLN A 41 -2.01 -3.44 -5.09
C GLN A 41 -0.90 -4.46 -5.35
N HIS A 42 -1.05 -5.70 -4.89
CA HIS A 42 -0.09 -6.77 -5.17
C HIS A 42 0.00 -7.09 -6.66
N LEU A 43 -1.15 -7.19 -7.35
CA LEU A 43 -1.17 -7.42 -8.80
C LEU A 43 -0.50 -6.28 -9.56
N LYS A 44 -0.73 -5.02 -9.15
CA LYS A 44 -0.11 -3.86 -9.78
C LYS A 44 1.41 -3.85 -9.63
N ILE A 45 1.93 -4.22 -8.46
CA ILE A 45 3.39 -4.31 -8.22
C ILE A 45 4.00 -5.44 -9.05
N ILE A 46 3.36 -6.62 -9.05
CA ILE A 46 3.86 -7.81 -9.77
C ILE A 46 3.88 -7.55 -11.28
N THR A 47 2.83 -6.92 -11.83
CA THR A 47 2.72 -6.64 -13.26
C THR A 47 3.64 -5.52 -13.72
N ARG A 48 3.80 -4.45 -12.94
CA ARG A 48 4.61 -3.29 -13.34
C ARG A 48 6.11 -3.46 -13.11
N ARG A 49 6.53 -4.42 -12.28
CA ARG A 49 7.94 -4.68 -11.92
C ARG A 49 8.74 -3.41 -11.56
N SER A 50 8.06 -2.37 -11.08
CA SER A 50 8.63 -1.05 -10.83
C SER A 50 8.00 -0.46 -9.57
N SER A 51 8.84 0.13 -8.72
CA SER A 51 8.46 0.82 -7.48
C SER A 51 8.33 2.33 -7.68
N GLU A 52 8.07 2.78 -8.91
CA GLU A 52 7.80 4.19 -9.19
C GLU A 52 6.53 4.69 -8.46
N GLY A 53 6.71 5.77 -7.71
CA GLY A 53 5.65 6.42 -6.92
C GLY A 53 5.60 6.04 -5.43
N LEU A 54 6.39 5.06 -4.95
CA LEU A 54 6.47 4.72 -3.52
C LEU A 54 7.61 5.47 -2.83
N SER A 55 7.28 6.25 -1.79
CA SER A 55 8.28 6.91 -0.95
C SER A 55 8.94 5.90 0.00
N PRO A 56 10.28 5.70 -0.04
CA PRO A 56 10.98 4.76 0.83
C PRO A 56 10.79 5.05 2.33
N TRP A 57 10.78 6.33 2.69
CA TRP A 57 10.59 6.78 4.07
C TRP A 57 9.17 6.56 4.58
N TRP A 58 8.17 6.71 3.71
CA TRP A 58 6.78 6.39 4.05
C TRP A 58 6.64 4.89 4.32
N VAL A 59 7.27 4.07 3.48
CA VAL A 59 7.28 2.61 3.63
C VAL A 59 8.02 2.18 4.90
N LEU A 60 9.14 2.84 5.26
CA LEU A 60 9.85 2.58 6.51
C LEU A 60 8.96 2.84 7.73
N LEU A 61 8.33 4.02 7.81
CA LEU A 61 7.46 4.38 8.94
C LEU A 61 6.28 3.40 9.07
N GLY A 62 5.68 3.02 7.95
CA GLY A 62 4.62 2.00 7.91
C GLY A 62 5.12 0.63 8.35
N GLY A 63 6.31 0.22 7.92
CA GLY A 63 6.95 -1.03 8.31
C GLY A 63 7.23 -1.10 9.81
N LEU A 64 7.86 -0.07 10.38
CA LEU A 64 8.13 0.03 11.81
C LEU A 64 6.84 0.03 12.64
N SER A 65 5.82 0.79 12.20
CA SER A 65 4.52 0.82 12.86
C SER A 65 3.85 -0.56 12.83
N SER A 66 3.88 -1.25 11.69
CA SER A 66 3.29 -2.58 11.54
C SER A 66 4.02 -3.66 12.37
N ILE A 67 5.35 -3.58 12.49
CA ILE A 67 6.17 -4.46 13.34
C ILE A 67 5.80 -4.24 14.81
N ALA A 68 5.66 -2.99 15.23
CA ALA A 68 5.22 -2.66 16.58
C ALA A 68 3.79 -3.14 16.85
N ALA A 69 2.88 -3.06 15.87
CA ALA A 69 1.51 -3.54 15.99
C ALA A 69 1.42 -5.08 16.13
N ILE A 70 2.16 -5.85 15.32
CA ILE A 70 2.21 -7.31 15.47
C ILE A 70 2.90 -7.71 16.79
N GLY A 71 3.94 -7.00 17.19
CA GLY A 71 4.59 -7.20 18.49
C GLY A 71 3.64 -6.94 19.66
N ASN A 72 2.83 -5.87 19.60
CA ASN A 72 1.83 -5.54 20.61
C ASN A 72 0.85 -6.70 20.83
N ILE A 73 0.22 -7.24 19.79
CA ILE A 73 -0.77 -8.30 19.94
C ILE A 73 -0.15 -9.63 20.40
N LEU A 74 1.07 -9.96 19.96
CA LEU A 74 1.74 -11.21 20.31
C LEU A 74 2.27 -11.22 21.76
N VAL A 75 2.70 -10.07 22.27
CA VAL A 75 3.19 -9.93 23.65
C VAL A 75 2.03 -9.83 24.65
N LEU A 76 0.86 -9.36 24.21
CA LEU A 76 -0.31 -9.16 25.06
C LEU A 76 -0.63 -10.42 25.90
N PRO A 77 -0.73 -10.31 27.24
CA PRO A 77 -1.04 -11.44 28.12
C PRO A 77 -2.30 -12.21 27.73
N ALA A 78 -3.38 -11.50 27.36
CA ALA A 78 -4.63 -12.11 26.90
C ALA A 78 -4.41 -13.02 25.68
N SER A 79 -3.78 -12.50 24.61
CA SER A 79 -3.45 -13.30 23.42
C SER A 79 -2.59 -14.53 23.75
N ARG A 80 -1.65 -14.41 24.69
CA ARG A 80 -0.80 -15.54 25.10
C ARG A 80 -1.56 -16.56 25.93
N ALA A 81 -2.56 -16.15 26.70
CA ALA A 81 -3.47 -17.05 27.40
C ALA A 81 -4.35 -17.82 26.38
N ASP A 82 -4.92 -17.12 25.39
CA ASP A 82 -5.72 -17.73 24.31
C ASP A 82 -4.94 -18.83 23.58
N VAL A 83 -3.69 -18.53 23.17
CA VAL A 83 -2.81 -19.47 22.46
C VAL A 83 -2.43 -20.68 23.34
N LYS A 84 -2.36 -20.51 24.66
CA LYS A 84 -2.12 -21.65 25.58
C LYS A 84 -3.37 -22.51 25.71
N CYS A 85 -4.55 -21.91 25.82
CA CYS A 85 -5.84 -22.61 25.89
C CYS A 85 -6.14 -23.41 24.63
N CYS A 86 -5.62 -23.00 23.46
CA CYS A 86 -5.72 -23.75 22.20
C CYS A 86 -5.17 -25.18 22.24
N LYS A 87 -4.41 -25.57 23.27
CA LYS A 87 -3.98 -26.97 23.47
C LYS A 87 -5.06 -27.86 24.09
N GLU A 88 -6.05 -27.25 24.74
CA GLU A 88 -7.08 -27.94 25.54
C GLU A 88 -8.47 -27.85 24.89
N VAL A 89 -8.74 -26.83 24.07
CA VAL A 89 -10.04 -26.61 23.39
C VAL A 89 -10.09 -27.20 21.98
N SER A 90 -11.30 -27.30 21.42
CA SER A 90 -11.46 -27.81 20.05
C SER A 90 -10.86 -26.86 18.99
N GLY A 91 -10.49 -27.40 17.83
CA GLY A 91 -9.84 -26.62 16.77
C GLY A 91 -10.68 -25.45 16.25
N GLY A 92 -12.00 -25.60 16.19
CA GLY A 92 -12.91 -24.54 15.73
C GLY A 92 -13.00 -23.37 16.72
N GLU A 93 -13.07 -23.67 18.02
CA GLU A 93 -13.08 -22.68 19.10
C GLU A 93 -11.75 -21.93 19.17
N CYS A 94 -10.63 -22.66 19.07
CA CYS A 94 -9.31 -22.05 18.98
C CYS A 94 -9.19 -21.13 17.75
N ALA A 95 -9.65 -21.59 16.57
CA ALA A 95 -9.61 -20.77 15.36
C ALA A 95 -10.40 -19.46 15.54
N ALA A 96 -11.59 -19.54 16.14
CA ALA A 96 -12.39 -18.36 16.47
C ALA A 96 -11.68 -17.39 17.42
N ALA A 97 -11.03 -17.90 18.48
CA ALA A 97 -10.30 -17.09 19.45
C ALA A 97 -9.07 -16.38 18.84
N LEU A 98 -8.40 -17.03 17.89
CA LEU A 98 -7.19 -16.51 17.25
C LEU A 98 -7.46 -15.58 16.04
N LEU A 99 -8.72 -15.40 15.63
CA LEU A 99 -9.07 -14.57 14.47
C LEU A 99 -8.50 -13.14 14.57
N GLY A 100 -8.56 -12.51 15.74
CA GLY A 100 -8.01 -11.16 15.91
C GLY A 100 -6.48 -11.11 15.74
N ILE A 101 -5.75 -12.16 16.16
CA ILE A 101 -4.31 -12.28 15.93
C ILE A 101 -4.06 -12.47 14.43
N ALA A 102 -4.86 -13.34 13.79
CA ALA A 102 -4.78 -13.62 12.37
C ALA A 102 -5.04 -12.36 11.51
N GLN A 103 -5.97 -11.49 11.90
CA GLN A 103 -6.22 -10.24 11.19
C GLN A 103 -5.00 -9.29 11.20
N ILE A 104 -4.42 -9.03 12.38
CA ILE A 104 -3.21 -8.18 12.50
C ILE A 104 -2.02 -8.85 11.80
N GLY A 105 -1.85 -10.16 11.96
CA GLY A 105 -0.81 -10.94 11.30
C GLY A 105 -0.92 -10.92 9.78
N LEU A 106 -2.13 -11.02 9.25
CA LEU A 106 -2.38 -10.95 7.81
C LEU A 106 -2.13 -9.54 7.26
N GLN A 107 -2.62 -8.51 7.94
CA GLN A 107 -2.35 -7.11 7.61
C GLN A 107 -0.85 -6.82 7.55
N TRP A 108 -0.10 -7.27 8.58
CA TRP A 108 1.36 -7.16 8.64
C TRP A 108 2.03 -7.97 7.51
N GLY A 109 1.59 -9.20 7.27
CA GLY A 109 2.12 -10.08 6.23
C GLY A 109 1.93 -9.51 4.83
N CYS A 110 0.73 -9.02 4.50
CA CYS A 110 0.45 -8.34 3.24
C CYS A 110 1.31 -7.08 3.07
N PHE A 111 1.50 -6.28 4.13
CA PHE A 111 2.40 -5.12 4.09
C PHE A 111 3.86 -5.53 3.84
N MET A 112 4.37 -6.56 4.53
CA MET A 112 5.72 -7.06 4.33
C MET A 112 5.92 -7.70 2.95
N PHE A 113 4.90 -8.36 2.40
CA PHE A 113 4.95 -8.85 1.03
C PHE A 113 5.02 -7.70 0.01
N MET A 114 4.26 -6.63 0.22
CA MET A 114 4.36 -5.41 -0.59
C MET A 114 5.78 -4.82 -0.51
N PHE A 115 6.35 -4.75 0.69
CA PHE A 115 7.70 -4.28 0.94
C PHE A 115 8.75 -5.11 0.18
N VAL A 116 8.75 -6.44 0.36
CA VAL A 116 9.70 -7.35 -0.28
C VAL A 116 9.55 -7.30 -1.80
N SER A 117 8.32 -7.33 -2.32
CA SER A 117 8.05 -7.28 -3.76
C SER A 117 8.43 -5.94 -4.40
N ALA A 118 8.44 -4.84 -3.63
CA ALA A 118 8.88 -3.55 -4.12
C ALA A 118 10.41 -3.40 -4.19
N ILE A 119 11.16 -4.21 -3.43
CA ILE A 119 12.62 -4.10 -3.29
C ILE A 119 13.34 -5.23 -4.01
N THR A 120 12.77 -6.42 -4.02
CA THR A 120 13.27 -7.57 -4.80
C THR A 120 12.54 -7.55 -6.15
N PRO A 121 13.22 -7.34 -7.30
CA PRO A 121 12.65 -7.73 -8.59
C PRO A 121 12.09 -9.14 -8.45
N ALA A 122 10.79 -9.28 -8.69
CA ALA A 122 10.04 -10.52 -8.81
C ALA A 122 10.88 -11.76 -8.50
N MET A 123 10.84 -12.22 -7.24
CA MET A 123 11.31 -13.54 -6.92
C MET A 123 10.59 -14.48 -7.87
N SER A 124 11.38 -14.99 -8.81
CA SER A 124 10.95 -15.81 -9.91
C SER A 124 10.21 -17.01 -9.33
N VAL A 125 8.89 -17.02 -9.45
CA VAL A 125 8.14 -18.27 -9.50
C VAL A 125 8.51 -18.88 -10.85
N GLY A 126 9.67 -19.54 -10.90
CA GLY A 126 10.24 -20.10 -12.11
C GLY A 126 11.76 -20.15 -12.06
N ASN A 127 12.29 -21.31 -11.67
CA ASN A 127 13.71 -21.68 -11.70
C ASN A 127 14.60 -21.12 -10.58
N ALA A 128 14.71 -21.92 -9.51
CA ALA A 128 15.95 -21.99 -8.75
C ALA A 128 17.01 -22.53 -9.69
N ASN A 129 17.99 -21.72 -10.06
CA ASN A 129 19.38 -22.09 -10.38
C ASN A 129 20.19 -20.78 -10.45
N GLU A 130 21.24 -20.75 -9.62
CA GLU A 130 22.44 -19.89 -9.63
C GLU A 130 22.34 -18.51 -10.29
N ASP A 131 22.28 -17.45 -9.46
CA ASP A 131 23.01 -16.16 -9.65
C ASP A 131 22.66 -15.13 -8.55
N SER A 132 22.63 -15.59 -7.28
CA SER A 132 22.22 -14.80 -6.11
C SER A 132 23.17 -13.65 -5.72
N VAL A 133 24.16 -13.30 -6.55
CA VAL A 133 25.09 -12.20 -6.27
C VAL A 133 25.03 -11.09 -7.35
N MET A 134 24.42 -11.34 -8.51
CA MET A 134 24.23 -10.30 -9.54
C MET A 134 22.96 -9.45 -9.33
N LEU A 135 22.02 -9.91 -8.50
CA LEU A 135 20.71 -9.27 -8.26
C LEU A 135 20.78 -7.88 -7.59
N PHE A 136 21.95 -7.49 -7.11
CA PHE A 136 22.14 -6.17 -6.52
C PHE A 136 22.32 -5.07 -7.58
N LEU A 137 22.81 -5.40 -8.79
CA LEU A 137 23.16 -4.41 -9.83
C LEU A 137 22.06 -4.14 -10.85
N THR A 138 21.00 -4.94 -10.89
CA THR A 138 20.01 -4.88 -11.98
C THR A 138 18.89 -3.85 -11.77
N PHE A 139 18.76 -3.25 -10.58
CA PHE A 139 17.72 -2.24 -10.32
C PHE A 139 18.17 -0.77 -10.49
N PHE A 140 19.46 -0.53 -10.76
CA PHE A 140 19.98 0.81 -11.06
C PHE A 140 21.15 0.70 -12.04
N PRO A 141 20.92 0.66 -13.37
CA PRO A 141 22.03 0.77 -14.31
C PRO A 141 22.76 2.09 -14.03
N SER A 142 24.07 2.01 -13.77
CA SER A 142 24.95 3.16 -14.01
C SER A 142 24.81 3.49 -15.49
N GLN A 143 24.27 4.67 -15.80
CA GLN A 143 24.38 5.21 -17.16
C GLN A 143 25.89 5.28 -17.49
N PRO A 144 26.38 4.59 -18.54
CA PRO A 144 27.72 4.84 -19.01
C PRO A 144 27.76 6.25 -19.61
N ASN A 145 28.75 7.03 -19.18
CA ASN A 145 29.02 8.37 -19.70
C ASN A 145 29.20 8.32 -21.22
N GLU A 146 28.20 8.74 -21.99
CA GLU A 146 28.35 9.03 -23.42
C GLU A 146 28.51 10.54 -23.60
N HIS A 147 29.60 10.90 -24.28
CA HIS A 147 30.13 12.25 -24.42
C HIS A 147 29.25 13.13 -25.33
N GLN A 148 28.87 14.34 -24.92
CA GLN A 148 28.93 15.55 -25.78
C GLN A 148 28.59 16.88 -25.07
N PRO A 149 28.92 18.05 -25.67
CA PRO A 149 29.86 19.00 -25.11
C PRO A 149 29.19 20.17 -24.36
N THR A 150 30.03 20.84 -23.57
CA THR A 150 29.85 22.13 -22.90
C THR A 150 28.91 23.12 -23.61
N ASP A 151 27.84 23.51 -22.91
CA ASP A 151 27.21 24.82 -23.08
C ASP A 151 27.20 25.61 -21.77
N LEU A 152 27.50 26.89 -21.93
CA LEU A 152 28.20 27.77 -20.99
C LEU A 152 27.22 28.58 -20.12
N THR A 153 26.33 27.92 -19.38
CA THR A 153 25.40 28.61 -18.44
C THR A 153 25.50 28.14 -16.98
N ALA A 154 26.53 27.35 -16.67
CA ALA A 154 26.90 26.98 -15.30
C ALA A 154 27.65 28.11 -14.58
N SER A 155 26.98 29.23 -14.26
CA SER A 155 27.53 30.26 -13.36
C SER A 155 26.44 31.00 -12.59
N LEU A 156 25.55 30.28 -11.88
CA LEU A 156 24.89 30.80 -10.67
C LEU A 156 24.27 29.72 -9.75
N GLY A 157 24.32 28.43 -10.13
CA GLY A 157 23.95 27.31 -9.26
C GLY A 157 25.11 26.73 -8.43
N SER A 158 26.31 27.32 -8.53
CA SER A 158 27.56 26.72 -8.03
C SER A 158 27.87 26.98 -6.54
N LEU A 159 26.93 27.54 -5.75
CA LEU A 159 27.13 27.74 -4.30
C LEU A 159 26.40 26.72 -3.40
N THR A 160 25.74 25.71 -3.96
CA THR A 160 25.22 24.56 -3.19
C THR A 160 25.52 23.20 -3.82
N ALA A 161 26.40 23.15 -4.83
CA ALA A 161 26.76 21.92 -5.51
C ALA A 161 27.84 21.13 -4.75
N ALA A 162 27.42 20.29 -3.80
CA ALA A 162 28.22 19.15 -3.38
C ALA A 162 28.17 18.06 -4.47
N SER A 163 29.27 17.90 -5.22
CA SER A 163 29.77 16.75 -6.01
C SER A 163 28.82 15.88 -6.88
N PRO A 164 29.27 15.47 -8.09
CA PRO A 164 28.49 14.65 -9.02
C PRO A 164 28.57 13.15 -8.64
N SER A 165 27.51 12.62 -8.07
CA SER A 165 27.22 11.18 -8.11
C SER A 165 25.71 10.97 -7.98
N SER A 166 25.10 10.15 -8.82
CA SER A 166 23.71 9.71 -8.63
C SER A 166 23.65 8.20 -8.87
N PRO A 167 22.81 7.45 -8.11
CA PRO A 167 21.54 7.94 -7.58
C PRO A 167 21.37 7.78 -6.05
N PRO A 168 20.83 8.79 -5.34
CA PRO A 168 20.44 8.70 -3.93
C PRO A 168 19.40 7.58 -3.63
N ARG A 169 18.64 7.13 -4.64
CA ARG A 169 17.52 6.18 -4.51
C ARG A 169 17.92 4.76 -4.08
N ARG A 170 19.13 4.28 -4.41
CA ARG A 170 19.61 2.92 -4.03
C ARG A 170 20.05 2.84 -2.57
N ARG A 171 20.72 3.90 -2.08
CA ARG A 171 21.18 3.98 -0.68
C ARG A 171 19.98 4.01 0.27
N ASP A 172 18.96 4.80 -0.06
CA ASP A 172 17.73 4.88 0.72
C ASP A 172 17.02 3.53 0.83
N ALA A 173 16.91 2.78 -0.26
CA ALA A 173 16.28 1.45 -0.25
C ALA A 173 17.03 0.45 0.67
N ILE A 174 18.37 0.47 0.65
CA ILE A 174 19.19 -0.38 1.53
C ILE A 174 19.00 0.01 3.00
N ILE A 175 19.06 1.31 3.30
CA ILE A 175 18.89 1.83 4.66
C ILE A 175 17.51 1.44 5.20
N VAL A 176 16.45 1.65 4.41
CA VAL A 176 15.09 1.28 4.78
C VAL A 176 14.98 -0.21 5.04
N THR A 177 15.57 -1.05 4.18
CA THR A 177 15.54 -2.51 4.34
C THR A 177 16.28 -2.98 5.59
N ALA A 178 17.51 -2.50 5.78
CA ALA A 178 18.28 -2.80 6.97
C ALA A 178 17.54 -2.36 8.24
N SER A 179 16.90 -1.19 8.21
CA SER A 179 16.14 -0.64 9.35
C SER A 179 14.90 -1.48 9.68
N VAL A 180 14.14 -1.91 8.67
CA VAL A 180 12.96 -2.77 8.85
C VAL A 180 13.36 -4.13 9.42
N LEU A 181 14.41 -4.75 8.86
CA LEU A 181 14.93 -6.04 9.33
C LEU A 181 15.47 -5.95 10.77
N LEU A 182 16.24 -4.89 11.07
CA LEU A 182 16.74 -4.65 12.42
C LEU A 182 15.60 -4.44 13.41
N ALA A 183 14.57 -3.67 13.04
CA ALA A 183 13.41 -3.45 13.90
C ALA A 183 12.61 -4.73 14.13
N LEU A 184 12.45 -5.58 13.11
CA LEU A 184 11.79 -6.87 13.24
C LEU A 184 12.57 -7.78 14.21
N PHE A 185 13.88 -7.88 14.02
CA PHE A 185 14.75 -8.67 14.88
C PHE A 185 14.75 -8.15 16.33
N ALA A 186 14.93 -6.84 16.52
CA ALA A 186 14.95 -6.21 17.83
C ALA A 186 13.61 -6.37 18.56
N THR A 187 12.48 -6.16 17.87
CA THR A 187 11.14 -6.34 18.44
C THR A 187 10.90 -7.81 18.81
N GLY A 188 11.29 -8.74 17.94
CA GLY A 188 11.18 -10.18 18.20
C GLY A 188 12.02 -10.62 19.40
N LEU A 189 13.29 -10.20 19.46
CA LEU A 189 14.19 -10.51 20.58
C LEU A 189 13.69 -9.90 21.89
N LEU A 190 13.27 -8.63 21.88
CA LEU A 190 12.71 -7.97 23.06
C LEU A 190 11.43 -8.66 23.55
N SER A 191 10.56 -9.06 22.62
CA SER A 191 9.33 -9.81 22.92
C SER A 191 9.65 -11.16 23.57
N LEU A 192 10.54 -11.94 22.96
CA LEU A 192 10.96 -13.25 23.48
C LEU A 192 11.65 -13.13 24.84
N ALA A 193 12.59 -12.20 24.99
CA ALA A 193 13.31 -11.96 26.25
C ALA A 193 12.35 -11.57 27.37
N THR A 194 11.39 -10.69 27.10
CA THR A 194 10.38 -10.28 28.10
C THR A 194 9.45 -11.42 28.46
N ILE A 195 9.01 -12.23 27.47
CA ILE A 195 8.16 -13.40 27.72
C ILE A 195 8.88 -14.45 28.57
N ALA A 196 10.17 -14.70 28.30
CA ALA A 196 10.95 -15.73 28.97
C ALA A 196 11.47 -15.31 30.36
N ALA A 197 11.99 -14.09 30.50
CA ALA A 197 12.64 -13.63 31.72
C ALA A 197 11.70 -12.84 32.65
N PHE A 198 10.72 -12.11 32.10
CA PHE A 198 9.91 -11.16 32.87
C PHE A 198 8.41 -11.21 32.48
N PRO A 199 7.71 -12.34 32.69
CA PRO A 199 6.34 -12.53 32.22
C PRO A 199 5.35 -11.47 32.74
N HIS A 200 5.58 -10.92 33.94
CA HIS A 200 4.77 -9.85 34.53
C HIS A 200 4.87 -8.50 33.79
N HIS A 201 5.95 -8.22 33.06
CA HIS A 201 6.17 -6.94 32.37
C HIS A 201 5.63 -6.91 30.93
N THR A 202 5.07 -8.02 30.47
CA THR A 202 4.58 -8.17 29.08
C THR A 202 3.44 -7.21 28.74
N GLN A 203 2.54 -6.90 29.69
CA GLN A 203 1.51 -5.88 29.47
C GLN A 203 2.12 -4.50 29.20
N ASN A 204 3.17 -4.12 29.94
CA ASN A 204 3.84 -2.84 29.77
C ASN A 204 4.52 -2.76 28.41
N LEU A 205 5.18 -3.84 27.99
CA LEU A 205 5.79 -3.92 26.66
C LEU A 205 4.73 -3.86 25.55
N ALA A 206 3.61 -4.57 25.69
CA ALA A 206 2.50 -4.48 24.74
C ALA A 206 2.02 -3.03 24.62
N ASN A 207 1.73 -2.36 25.73
CA ASN A 207 1.29 -0.96 25.74
C ASN A 207 2.30 -0.01 25.09
N ALA A 208 3.60 -0.22 25.35
CA ALA A 208 4.67 0.55 24.72
C ALA A 208 4.70 0.35 23.20
N LEU A 209 4.65 -0.90 22.73
CA LEU A 209 4.65 -1.24 21.30
C LEU A 209 3.42 -0.68 20.57
N GLY A 210 2.22 -0.78 21.17
CA GLY A 210 1.00 -0.20 20.60
C GLY A 210 1.06 1.33 20.51
N SER A 211 1.62 1.97 21.55
CA SER A 211 1.83 3.43 21.56
C SER A 211 2.84 3.87 20.49
N ILE A 212 3.96 3.14 20.37
CA ILE A 212 4.97 3.37 19.32
C ILE A 212 4.33 3.23 17.93
N ALA A 213 3.52 2.20 17.71
CA ALA A 213 2.81 2.01 16.44
C ALA A 213 1.91 3.22 16.10
N GLY A 214 1.16 3.73 17.08
CA GLY A 214 0.31 4.91 16.93
C GLY A 214 1.10 6.20 16.67
N ILE A 215 2.21 6.43 17.37
CA ILE A 215 3.07 7.59 17.15
C ILE A 215 3.68 7.56 15.75
N LEU A 216 4.23 6.42 15.32
CA LEU A 216 4.79 6.26 13.98
C LEU A 216 3.75 6.46 12.89
N SER A 217 2.53 5.96 13.10
CA SER A 217 1.40 6.25 12.21
C SER A 217 1.05 7.73 12.17
N GLY A 218 1.04 8.41 13.31
CA GLY A 218 0.84 9.87 13.38
C GLY A 218 1.89 10.63 12.57
N ILE A 219 3.17 10.27 12.72
CA ILE A 219 4.28 10.86 11.94
C ILE A 219 4.11 10.61 10.43
N GLN A 220 3.48 9.50 10.04
CA GLN A 220 3.21 9.20 8.64
C GLN A 220 2.04 10.03 8.07
N TYR A 221 0.91 10.09 8.77
CA TYR A 221 -0.32 10.71 8.25
C TYR A 221 -0.38 12.23 8.46
N VAL A 222 0.15 12.76 9.55
CA VAL A 222 0.02 14.21 9.87
C VAL A 222 0.73 15.09 8.84
N PRO A 223 1.99 14.82 8.42
CA PRO A 223 2.62 15.62 7.38
C PRO A 223 1.85 15.56 6.06
N GLN A 224 1.29 14.39 5.73
CA GLN A 224 0.47 14.22 4.54
C GLN A 224 -0.80 15.08 4.60
N ILE A 225 -1.50 15.09 5.74
CA ILE A 225 -2.66 15.97 5.98
C ILE A 225 -2.26 17.44 5.78
N TYR A 226 -1.15 17.86 6.38
CA TYR A 226 -0.67 19.23 6.27
C TYR A 226 -0.35 19.61 4.82
N PHE A 227 0.37 18.76 4.08
CA PHE A 227 0.71 19.02 2.69
C PHE A 227 -0.52 19.04 1.78
N THR A 228 -1.45 18.10 1.94
CA THR A 228 -2.72 18.09 1.21
C THR A 228 -3.51 19.37 1.49
N TRP A 229 -3.60 19.78 2.75
CA TRP A 229 -4.28 21.02 3.12
C TRP A 229 -3.62 22.25 2.49
N LYS A 230 -2.29 22.33 2.50
CA LYS A 230 -1.55 23.51 2.01
C LYS A 230 -1.48 23.60 0.47
N LEU A 231 -1.34 22.46 -0.21
CA LEU A 231 -1.26 22.41 -1.68
C LEU A 231 -2.63 22.52 -2.35
N LYS A 232 -3.74 22.25 -1.61
CA LYS A 232 -5.11 22.17 -2.15
C LYS A 232 -5.25 21.27 -3.38
N ASP A 233 -4.34 20.31 -3.52
CA ASP A 233 -4.31 19.36 -4.61
C ASP A 233 -4.22 17.94 -4.05
N VAL A 234 -5.06 17.08 -4.59
CA VAL A 234 -5.09 15.66 -4.23
C VAL A 234 -4.15 14.96 -5.19
N LYS A 235 -2.84 15.09 -4.97
CA LYS A 235 -1.83 14.33 -5.74
C LYS A 235 -2.20 12.84 -5.70
N SER A 236 -2.38 12.22 -6.87
CA SER A 236 -2.54 10.77 -7.22
C SER A 236 -3.16 9.79 -6.20
N LEU A 237 -3.73 10.27 -5.11
CA LEU A 237 -4.17 9.47 -3.98
C LEU A 237 -5.50 8.87 -4.37
N SER A 238 -5.56 7.54 -4.35
CA SER A 238 -6.77 6.81 -4.72
C SER A 238 -7.86 7.06 -3.66
N ILE A 239 -8.71 8.05 -3.93
CA ILE A 239 -9.89 8.38 -3.11
C ILE A 239 -10.76 7.13 -2.92
N VAL A 240 -10.89 6.31 -3.98
CA VAL A 240 -11.67 5.06 -3.99
C VAL A 240 -11.18 4.09 -2.91
N THR A 241 -9.86 3.90 -2.78
CA THR A 241 -9.32 2.99 -1.77
C THR A 241 -9.50 3.53 -0.36
N MET A 242 -9.44 4.85 -0.16
CA MET A 242 -9.69 5.43 1.16
C MET A 242 -11.16 5.31 1.60
N ILE A 243 -12.12 5.40 0.68
CA ILE A 243 -13.56 5.23 0.99
C ILE A 243 -13.83 3.83 1.56
N ILE A 244 -13.16 2.80 1.04
CA ILE A 244 -13.32 1.42 1.53
C ILE A 244 -12.53 1.22 2.83
N GLN A 245 -11.31 1.75 2.91
CA GLN A 245 -10.41 1.54 4.05
C GLN A 245 -10.87 2.24 5.33
N VAL A 246 -11.40 3.47 5.26
CA VAL A 246 -11.76 4.25 6.46
C VAL A 246 -12.83 3.54 7.31
N PRO A 247 -13.99 3.12 6.76
CA PRO A 247 -14.96 2.32 7.52
C PRO A 247 -14.38 1.00 7.99
N GLY A 248 -13.58 0.34 7.15
CA GLY A 248 -12.89 -0.91 7.49
C GLY A 248 -11.98 -0.79 8.70
N ALA A 249 -11.24 0.33 8.85
CA ALA A 249 -10.36 0.59 9.98
C ALA A 249 -11.13 0.68 11.30
N PHE A 250 -12.29 1.33 11.30
CA PHE A 250 -13.14 1.42 12.50
C PHE A 250 -13.80 0.08 12.85
N LEU A 251 -14.28 -0.67 11.86
CA LEU A 251 -14.80 -2.03 12.07
C LEU A 251 -13.71 -2.97 12.60
N PHE A 252 -12.49 -2.83 12.08
CA PHE A 252 -11.34 -3.59 12.55
C PHE A 252 -11.00 -3.26 14.00
N ALA A 253 -10.90 -1.97 14.35
CA ALA A 253 -10.68 -1.55 15.73
C ALA A 253 -11.79 -2.06 16.68
N PHE A 254 -13.05 -1.99 16.25
CA PHE A 254 -14.17 -2.50 17.02
C PHE A 254 -14.10 -4.01 17.22
N SER A 255 -13.74 -4.77 16.18
CA SER A 255 -13.56 -6.23 16.29
C SER A 255 -12.45 -6.62 17.28
N LEU A 256 -11.38 -5.82 17.33
CA LEU A 256 -10.30 -6.03 18.29
C LEU A 256 -10.73 -5.68 19.71
N TRP A 257 -11.48 -4.57 19.89
CA TRP A 257 -12.05 -4.21 21.19
C TRP A 257 -13.01 -5.30 21.71
N LEU A 258 -13.85 -5.89 20.86
CA LEU A 258 -14.72 -7.01 21.23
C LEU A 258 -13.94 -8.25 21.69
N ARG A 259 -12.71 -8.44 21.19
CA ARG A 259 -11.85 -9.57 21.54
C ARG A 259 -11.06 -9.33 22.84
N VAL A 260 -10.34 -8.22 22.93
CA VAL A 260 -9.35 -7.96 24.01
C VAL A 260 -9.85 -7.00 25.09
N GLY A 261 -11.03 -6.41 24.89
CA GLY A 261 -11.65 -5.47 25.82
C GLY A 261 -10.80 -4.23 26.11
N TRP A 262 -10.97 -3.70 27.33
CA TRP A 262 -10.25 -2.52 27.80
C TRP A 262 -8.79 -2.80 28.18
N GLU A 263 -8.47 -4.03 28.57
CA GLU A 263 -7.09 -4.41 28.95
C GLU A 263 -6.13 -4.36 27.76
N GLY A 264 -6.62 -4.65 26.56
CA GLY A 264 -5.86 -4.51 25.31
C GLY A 264 -6.10 -3.17 24.60
N TRP A 265 -6.32 -2.06 25.32
CA TRP A 265 -6.55 -0.74 24.72
C TRP A 265 -5.51 -0.36 23.66
N SER A 266 -4.24 -0.67 23.91
CA SER A 266 -3.13 -0.34 23.01
C SER A 266 -3.18 -1.10 21.67
N THR A 267 -3.92 -2.20 21.61
CA THR A 267 -4.12 -3.02 20.41
C THR A 267 -5.17 -2.45 19.47
N TRP A 268 -6.30 -1.93 19.98
CA TRP A 268 -7.36 -1.39 19.13
C TRP A 268 -7.29 0.13 18.96
N ALA A 269 -6.78 0.86 19.96
CA ALA A 269 -6.75 2.33 19.94
C ALA A 269 -5.86 2.88 18.82
N VAL A 270 -4.76 2.19 18.50
CA VAL A 270 -3.90 2.54 17.37
C VAL A 270 -4.70 2.62 16.06
N TYR A 271 -5.60 1.68 15.82
CA TYR A 271 -6.42 1.63 14.61
C TYR A 271 -7.53 2.68 14.60
N VAL A 272 -8.06 3.05 15.77
CA VAL A 272 -8.98 4.21 15.90
C VAL A 272 -8.27 5.50 15.52
N VAL A 273 -7.07 5.72 16.09
CA VAL A 273 -6.27 6.92 15.80
C VAL A 273 -5.92 6.99 14.30
N THR A 274 -5.45 5.88 13.71
CA THR A 274 -5.17 5.86 12.27
C THR A 274 -6.43 6.05 11.43
N GLY A 275 -7.57 5.47 11.84
CA GLY A 275 -8.84 5.63 11.14
C GLY A 275 -9.33 7.08 11.12
N ILE A 276 -9.16 7.81 12.23
CA ILE A 276 -9.47 9.25 12.30
C ILE A 276 -8.56 10.05 11.36
N LEU A 277 -7.25 9.80 11.38
CA LEU A 277 -6.29 10.47 10.49
C LEU A 277 -6.62 10.20 9.01
N GLN A 278 -6.97 8.96 8.67
CA GLN A 278 -7.40 8.57 7.33
C GLN A 278 -8.75 9.22 6.95
N ALA A 279 -9.70 9.35 7.89
CA ALA A 279 -10.98 10.01 7.64
C ALA A 279 -10.82 11.52 7.36
N ILE A 280 -9.90 12.18 8.07
CA ILE A 280 -9.55 13.59 7.82
C ILE A 280 -8.96 13.74 6.41
N LEU A 281 -8.02 12.87 6.04
CA LEU A 281 -7.44 12.85 4.69
C LEU A 281 -8.49 12.62 3.61
N LEU A 282 -9.39 11.65 3.81
CA LEU A 282 -10.48 11.37 2.89
C LEU A 282 -11.40 12.58 2.72
N THR A 283 -11.74 13.25 3.83
CA THR A 283 -12.59 14.45 3.80
C THR A 283 -11.94 15.56 2.99
N LEU A 284 -10.65 15.84 3.21
CA LEU A 284 -9.89 16.80 2.39
C LEU A 284 -9.81 16.40 0.92
N GLY A 285 -9.60 15.11 0.65
CA GLY A 285 -9.52 14.57 -0.71
C GLY A 285 -10.84 14.75 -1.48
N VAL A 286 -11.96 14.42 -0.84
CA VAL A 286 -13.31 14.56 -1.45
C VAL A 286 -13.65 16.02 -1.69
N THR A 287 -13.40 16.92 -0.73
CA THR A 287 -13.72 18.35 -0.90
C THR A 287 -12.95 18.99 -2.05
N TYR A 288 -11.65 18.71 -2.17
CA TYR A 288 -10.83 19.25 -3.27
C TYR A 288 -11.14 18.60 -4.62
N TYR A 289 -11.48 17.31 -4.65
CA TYR A 289 -11.95 16.67 -5.87
C TYR A 289 -13.24 17.32 -6.41
N LEU A 290 -14.21 17.56 -5.53
CA LEU A 290 -15.47 18.22 -5.90
C LEU A 290 -15.25 19.67 -6.35
N ASP A 291 -14.37 20.41 -5.67
CA ASP A 291 -14.03 21.79 -6.02
C ASP A 291 -13.34 21.90 -7.40
N LYS A 292 -12.41 20.97 -7.71
CA LYS A 292 -11.77 20.91 -9.03
C LYS A 292 -12.80 20.59 -10.13
N ARG A 293 -13.71 19.65 -9.88
CA ARG A 293 -14.79 19.31 -10.83
C ARG A 293 -15.73 20.50 -11.07
N LYS A 294 -16.10 21.24 -10.03
CA LYS A 294 -16.95 22.42 -10.14
C LYS A 294 -16.29 23.52 -10.97
N ARG A 295 -14.99 23.77 -10.76
CA ARG A 295 -14.24 24.76 -11.56
C ARG A 295 -14.13 24.38 -13.04
N GLY A 296 -13.98 23.09 -13.35
CA GLY A 296 -13.99 22.60 -14.74
C GLY A 296 -15.33 22.83 -15.44
N LEU A 297 -16.44 22.56 -14.75
CA LEU A 297 -17.79 22.79 -15.30
C LEU A 297 -18.09 24.27 -15.56
N LEU A 298 -17.71 25.16 -14.64
CA LEU A 298 -17.89 26.60 -14.82
C LEU A 298 -17.04 27.17 -15.98
N ALA A 299 -15.84 26.62 -16.21
CA ALA A 299 -15.00 27.01 -17.34
C ALA A 299 -15.61 26.59 -18.70
N THR A 300 -16.34 25.46 -18.74
CA THR A 300 -17.06 25.04 -19.95
C THR A 300 -18.37 25.79 -20.18
N GLU A 301 -19.00 26.35 -19.14
CA GLU A 301 -20.23 27.14 -19.27
C GLU A 301 -19.98 28.61 -19.65
N ASP A 302 -18.85 29.19 -19.25
CA ASP A 302 -18.46 30.58 -19.59
C ASP A 302 -17.76 30.69 -20.97
N GLY A 303 -17.42 29.54 -21.57
CA GLY A 303 -16.80 29.41 -22.89
C GLY A 303 -17.80 29.07 -23.98
N THR A 304 -18.74 29.96 -24.29
CA THR A 304 -19.38 29.97 -25.61
C THR A 304 -18.60 30.88 -26.56
N ASP A 305 -18.15 30.27 -27.66
CA ASP A 305 -17.56 30.85 -28.88
C ASP A 305 -16.02 30.96 -28.96
N GLU A 306 -15.28 29.95 -28.53
CA GLU A 306 -14.16 29.46 -29.36
C GLU A 306 -14.25 27.92 -29.42
N GLU A 307 -14.42 27.38 -30.63
CA GLU A 307 -14.28 25.96 -30.91
C GLU A 307 -12.86 25.53 -30.51
N VAL A 308 -12.69 25.07 -29.28
CA VAL A 308 -11.58 24.18 -28.92
C VAL A 308 -12.10 22.79 -29.21
N GLU A 309 -11.67 22.24 -30.35
CA GLU A 309 -11.72 20.80 -30.58
C GLU A 309 -11.15 20.09 -29.35
N GLU A 310 -12.01 19.39 -28.59
CA GLU A 310 -11.57 18.35 -27.66
C GLU A 310 -10.95 17.23 -28.50
N ASP A 311 -9.69 17.40 -28.88
CA ASP A 311 -8.84 16.26 -29.15
C ASP A 311 -8.52 15.62 -27.80
N GLY A 312 -9.10 14.45 -27.58
CA GLY A 312 -8.64 13.51 -26.57
C GLY A 312 -7.22 13.07 -26.92
N GLU A 313 -6.24 13.89 -26.55
CA GLU A 313 -4.83 13.58 -26.74
C GLU A 313 -4.39 12.55 -25.70
N VAL A 314 -4.49 11.28 -26.11
CA VAL A 314 -3.62 10.22 -25.62
C VAL A 314 -2.19 10.64 -25.98
N VAL A 315 -1.40 11.03 -24.97
CA VAL A 315 0.03 11.28 -25.14
C VAL A 315 0.69 9.96 -25.55
N ASP A 316 0.91 9.78 -26.85
CA ASP A 316 1.73 8.72 -27.43
C ASP A 316 3.18 9.24 -27.58
N GLU A 317 4.16 8.51 -27.05
CA GLU A 317 5.59 8.87 -27.04
C GLU A 317 6.26 8.76 -28.43
N ARG A 318 5.49 8.82 -29.51
CA ARG A 318 5.96 8.79 -30.90
C ARG A 318 5.53 10.03 -31.66
N SER A 319 6.11 11.18 -31.31
CA SER A 319 6.17 12.31 -32.25
C SER A 319 7.61 12.75 -32.44
N ALA A 320 8.11 12.47 -33.65
CA ALA A 320 9.44 12.81 -34.11
C ALA A 320 9.57 14.33 -34.32
N LEU A 321 10.61 14.91 -33.71
CA LEU A 321 11.05 16.28 -33.98
C LEU A 321 11.72 16.38 -35.35
N LEU A 322 10.98 16.85 -36.35
CA LEU A 322 11.48 17.45 -37.60
C LEU A 322 10.47 18.56 -37.94
N GLY A 323 10.78 19.81 -38.25
CA GLY A 323 11.91 20.35 -38.98
C GLY A 323 11.34 21.23 -40.10
N ASN A 324 11.34 22.55 -39.89
CA ASN A 324 11.44 23.65 -40.86
C ASN A 324 10.68 23.62 -42.21
N GLY A 325 9.95 24.70 -42.53
CA GLY A 325 9.70 25.12 -43.92
C GLY A 325 8.31 25.72 -44.18
N GLY A 326 8.25 27.00 -44.55
CA GLY A 326 7.01 27.76 -44.76
C GLY A 326 6.22 27.43 -46.04
N GLY A 327 5.05 28.07 -46.19
CA GLY A 327 4.29 28.03 -47.43
C GLY A 327 2.81 28.37 -47.27
N ASN A 328 2.41 29.49 -47.87
CA ASN A 328 1.07 30.08 -47.97
C ASN A 328 0.09 29.18 -48.78
N GLY A 329 -1.21 29.18 -48.48
CA GLY A 329 -2.22 28.64 -49.41
C GLY A 329 -3.61 28.34 -48.84
N SER A 330 -4.60 29.18 -49.15
CA SER A 330 -6.03 28.99 -48.84
C SER A 330 -6.70 27.97 -49.76
N VAL A 331 -7.59 27.09 -49.24
CA VAL A 331 -8.73 26.52 -50.00
C VAL A 331 -9.90 26.20 -49.05
N LYS A 332 -11.12 26.61 -49.44
CA LYS A 332 -12.41 26.35 -48.76
C LYS A 332 -13.06 25.02 -49.20
N ARG A 333 -13.63 24.27 -48.23
CA ARG A 333 -14.90 23.48 -48.13
C ARG A 333 -15.51 22.79 -49.40
N PRO A 334 -16.18 21.61 -49.31
CA PRO A 334 -17.47 21.48 -48.60
C PRO A 334 -17.85 20.12 -47.94
N ILE A 335 -18.99 20.20 -47.26
CA ILE A 335 -19.72 19.28 -46.36
C ILE A 335 -20.38 18.10 -47.10
N ALA A 336 -20.38 16.88 -46.52
CA ALA A 336 -21.50 15.92 -46.60
C ALA A 336 -21.32 14.67 -45.68
N GLY A 337 -22.38 14.28 -44.97
CA GLY A 337 -22.75 12.87 -44.82
C GLY A 337 -22.60 12.20 -43.45
N THR A 338 -23.64 12.30 -42.62
CA THR A 338 -23.91 11.44 -41.46
C THR A 338 -24.18 9.99 -41.89
N GLN A 339 -23.40 9.01 -41.40
CA GLN A 339 -23.83 7.62 -41.23
C GLN A 339 -23.29 7.02 -39.93
N ARG A 340 -24.16 6.27 -39.29
CA ARG A 340 -24.20 5.91 -37.87
C ARG A 340 -23.83 4.43 -37.70
N SER A 341 -23.14 4.15 -36.58
CA SER A 341 -23.10 2.88 -35.84
C SER A 341 -22.24 1.72 -36.39
N LYS A 342 -21.11 1.45 -35.70
CA LYS A 342 -20.63 0.10 -35.31
C LYS A 342 -19.46 0.17 -34.29
N GLY A 343 -19.55 1.08 -33.31
CA GLY A 343 -18.48 1.31 -32.32
C GLY A 343 -18.51 0.41 -31.08
N SER A 344 -19.63 -0.27 -30.80
CA SER A 344 -19.83 -0.89 -29.47
C SER A 344 -19.25 -2.30 -29.31
N GLU A 345 -18.89 -3.00 -30.39
CA GLU A 345 -18.40 -4.39 -30.30
C GLU A 345 -16.88 -4.53 -30.36
N ARG A 346 -16.15 -3.51 -30.85
CA ARG A 346 -14.68 -3.54 -30.89
C ARG A 346 -14.00 -3.18 -29.56
N GLY A 347 -14.70 -2.46 -28.67
CA GLY A 347 -14.15 -2.06 -27.38
C GLY A 347 -13.95 -3.21 -26.39
N LEU A 348 -14.82 -4.23 -26.42
CA LEU A 348 -14.73 -5.34 -25.46
C LEU A 348 -13.70 -6.41 -25.85
N ALA A 349 -13.44 -6.61 -27.14
CA ALA A 349 -12.46 -7.61 -27.61
C ALA A 349 -11.00 -7.19 -27.37
N MET A 350 -10.74 -5.89 -27.18
CA MET A 350 -9.39 -5.35 -26.96
C MET A 350 -8.96 -5.36 -25.49
N LEU A 351 -9.88 -5.63 -24.54
CA LEU A 351 -9.54 -5.68 -23.11
C LEU A 351 -8.89 -7.01 -22.65
N TYR A 352 -8.82 -8.03 -23.51
CA TYR A 352 -8.28 -9.36 -23.14
C TYR A 352 -7.31 -9.99 -24.16
N ALA A 353 -6.91 -9.29 -25.22
CA ALA A 353 -5.95 -9.84 -26.17
C ALA A 353 -4.51 -9.51 -25.74
N ALA A 354 -3.80 -10.51 -25.21
CA ALA A 354 -2.35 -10.48 -25.16
C ALA A 354 -1.82 -10.63 -26.59
N THR A 355 -1.11 -9.60 -27.07
CA THR A 355 -0.39 -9.48 -28.37
C THR A 355 -1.26 -9.42 -29.65
N PRO A 356 -1.03 -8.43 -30.54
CA PRO A 356 -1.56 -8.47 -31.91
C PRO A 356 -0.71 -9.40 -32.81
N PRO A 357 -1.31 -9.97 -33.88
CA PRO A 357 -0.61 -10.87 -34.80
C PRO A 357 0.42 -10.10 -35.65
N GLU A 358 1.60 -10.68 -35.85
CA GLU A 358 2.58 -10.20 -36.82
C GLU A 358 1.99 -10.30 -38.22
N HIS A 359 1.95 -9.17 -38.93
CA HIS A 359 1.66 -9.15 -40.35
C HIS A 359 2.97 -9.43 -41.10
N ASP A 360 3.07 -10.64 -41.62
CA ASP A 360 4.07 -11.04 -42.61
C ASP A 360 3.85 -10.21 -43.89
N SER A 361 4.93 -9.63 -44.42
CA SER A 361 4.95 -8.98 -45.73
C SER A 361 6.30 -9.19 -46.39
N ASP A 362 6.39 -10.36 -47.05
CA ASP A 362 7.04 -10.72 -48.32
C ASP A 362 8.33 -9.98 -48.76
N ARG A 363 9.43 -10.68 -49.06
CA ARG A 363 9.66 -11.59 -50.22
C ARG A 363 9.72 -10.85 -51.56
N SER A 364 10.96 -10.71 -52.06
CA SER A 364 11.40 -10.77 -53.47
C SER A 364 10.66 -9.96 -54.55
N GLN A 365 11.31 -8.91 -55.08
CA GLN A 365 12.02 -8.86 -56.38
C GLN A 365 12.31 -7.41 -56.75
#